data_AF-A0A2H3TUX4-F1
#
_entry.id   AF-A0A2H3TUX4-F1
#
_cell.length_a   1.000
_cell.length_b   1.000
_cell.length_c   1.000
_cell.angle_alpha   90.00
_cell.angle_beta   90.00
_cell.angle_gamma   90.00
#
_symmetry.space_group_name_H-M   'P 1'
#
loop_
_entity.id
_entity.type
_entity.pdbx_description
1 polymer ?
#
loop_
_entity_poly.entity_id
_entity_poly.type
_entity_poly.pdbx_seq_one_letter_code
_entity_poly.pdbx_strand_id
1 'polypeptide(L)'
;MSLTTESSAVGLAPLPPADTLLSLRTGKIRPLGGVNIRTAINKRARQGKWEVTPVGLVGDEQQFIHHGGHEKALHQYCAAHYDVWNTELPGREDLFRIGGFGENLSAMNMSETNVCIGDIFRIGRDVIIQVSGPRQPCYKLNHRFQHKKISAMTQSSGRTGWYYRVLETGFIEQGDAMELVERINPTWSLSRVQKYLYHEKDNIETFQELVSLPALSEEMVGIFQDRLDHGTEDMSGRLEGDGVPVVWRPYKLASKTELTPRIKSFILESQEQNEDSEFGQFPFVRVQFGPDGNMSRAYSVVSGTTSRFELGIARDDNSRGGSIYLHDNLNVGDTIKVASGHNATGTQKEKMETLASKHIFIIGGIGVTAFLGEIEKLSREPVEVEVHYAVRSRNDAAYLSRLPLDKTTIYAKDQGQRLILSQIIPEPTVDKGRRPIVYCCGPTSLMNACRNLTTDSGYPKANVHFEEFGDATTGTGDPFEVEIKSTGQTVQVPREKSLLQVLSDAGFEIESSCLVGNCGTCMVDYYKGDVDHKGVALDEEQKKGYMLSCVSRGKGKIVI
;
A
#
# COMPACT_ATOMS: atom_id res chain seq x y z
N MET A 1 -16.45 -1.32 -58.61
CA MET A 1 -15.15 -0.92 -58.03
C MET A 1 -15.07 -1.56 -56.67
N SER A 2 -14.40 -2.71 -56.59
CA SER A 2 -14.16 -3.42 -55.34
C SER A 2 -13.08 -2.65 -54.60
N LEU A 3 -13.42 -2.02 -53.48
CA LEU A 3 -12.44 -1.44 -52.57
C LEU A 3 -11.86 -2.60 -51.77
N THR A 4 -10.83 -3.24 -52.32
CA THR A 4 -9.87 -3.99 -51.52
C THR A 4 -9.22 -2.98 -50.58
N THR A 5 -9.65 -3.02 -49.32
CA THR A 5 -8.90 -2.43 -48.21
C THR A 5 -7.54 -3.10 -48.20
N GLU A 6 -6.53 -2.39 -48.69
CA GLU A 6 -5.13 -2.71 -48.47
C GLU A 6 -4.92 -2.82 -46.96
N SER A 7 -4.94 -4.05 -46.45
CA SER A 7 -4.30 -4.40 -45.19
C SER A 7 -2.87 -3.87 -45.28
N SER A 8 -2.57 -2.78 -44.59
CA SER A 8 -1.22 -2.26 -44.49
C SER A 8 -0.32 -3.40 -44.04
N ALA A 9 0.52 -3.92 -44.95
CA ALA A 9 1.35 -5.08 -44.66
C ALA A 9 2.26 -4.72 -43.48
N VAL A 10 1.97 -5.31 -42.31
CA VAL A 10 2.79 -5.09 -41.11
C VAL A 10 4.16 -5.69 -41.41
N GLY A 11 5.18 -4.82 -41.49
CA GLY A 11 6.54 -5.23 -41.78
C GLY A 11 7.12 -6.15 -40.70
N LEU A 12 8.00 -7.07 -41.12
CA LEU A 12 8.75 -7.91 -40.20
C LEU A 12 9.69 -7.04 -39.35
N ALA A 13 9.75 -7.31 -38.04
CA ALA A 13 10.72 -6.67 -37.17
C ALA A 13 12.15 -7.13 -37.55
N PRO A 14 13.14 -6.22 -37.56
CA PRO A 14 14.53 -6.59 -37.78
C PRO A 14 14.99 -7.66 -36.80
N LEU A 15 15.90 -8.53 -37.22
CA LEU A 15 16.54 -9.48 -36.31
C LEU A 15 17.56 -8.72 -35.44
N PRO A 16 17.60 -8.96 -34.11
CA PRO A 16 18.65 -8.43 -33.27
C PRO A 16 19.96 -9.11 -33.67
N PRO A 17 21.08 -8.37 -33.73
CA PRO A 17 22.38 -8.99 -33.91
C PRO A 17 22.75 -9.82 -32.68
N ALA A 18 23.74 -10.71 -32.83
CA ALA A 18 24.38 -11.33 -31.68
C ALA A 18 24.94 -10.22 -30.76
N ASP A 19 24.72 -10.39 -29.45
CA ASP A 19 25.09 -9.40 -28.45
C ASP A 19 25.90 -10.06 -27.33
N THR A 20 26.34 -9.26 -26.38
CA THR A 20 27.09 -9.74 -25.21
C THR A 20 26.44 -9.22 -23.94
N LEU A 21 26.32 -10.08 -22.93
CA LEU A 21 25.81 -9.69 -21.63
C LEU A 21 26.78 -8.72 -20.94
N LEU A 22 26.50 -7.42 -21.06
CA LEU A 22 27.35 -6.35 -20.54
C LEU A 22 27.34 -6.29 -19.01
N SER A 23 26.21 -6.63 -18.39
CA SER A 23 26.08 -6.65 -16.94
C SER A 23 25.01 -7.64 -16.51
N LEU A 24 25.37 -8.44 -15.49
CA LEU A 24 24.45 -9.28 -14.75
C LEU A 24 24.21 -8.67 -13.37
N ARG A 25 22.95 -8.56 -12.93
CA ARG A 25 22.60 -7.83 -11.72
C ARG A 25 21.53 -8.52 -10.89
N THR A 26 21.72 -8.48 -9.57
CA THR A 26 20.68 -8.90 -8.60
C THR A 26 20.56 -7.89 -7.46
N GLY A 27 19.38 -7.82 -6.84
CA GLY A 27 19.05 -6.87 -5.78
C GLY A 27 18.23 -7.52 -4.68
N LYS A 28 18.24 -6.87 -3.52
CA LYS A 28 17.41 -7.21 -2.37
C LYS A 28 16.39 -6.10 -2.16
N ILE A 29 15.21 -6.42 -1.62
CA ILE A 29 14.21 -5.42 -1.30
C ILE A 29 14.75 -4.50 -0.21
N ARG A 30 14.95 -3.23 -0.56
CA ARG A 30 15.47 -2.20 0.34
C ARG A 30 14.70 -0.90 0.14
N PRO A 31 14.70 0.03 1.11
CA PRO A 31 14.21 1.37 0.89
C PRO A 31 14.96 2.06 -0.28
N LEU A 32 14.21 2.79 -1.11
CA LEU A 32 14.74 3.66 -2.16
C LEU A 32 15.08 5.00 -1.51
N GLY A 33 16.37 5.37 -1.52
CA GLY A 33 16.90 6.46 -0.70
C GLY A 33 16.04 7.73 -0.61
N GLY A 34 15.84 8.21 0.62
CA GLY A 34 15.11 9.46 0.91
C GLY A 34 13.58 9.37 0.85
N VAL A 35 13.01 8.24 0.45
CA VAL A 35 11.56 8.01 0.38
C VAL A 35 11.20 6.62 0.91
N ASN A 36 10.01 6.45 1.50
CA ASN A 36 9.60 5.19 2.13
C ASN A 36 9.10 4.12 1.13
N ILE A 37 9.68 4.10 -0.07
CA ILE A 37 9.38 3.11 -1.10
C ILE A 37 10.35 1.96 -0.95
N ARG A 38 9.88 0.80 -0.49
CA ARG A 38 10.67 -0.43 -0.62
C ARG A 38 10.69 -0.86 -2.09
N THR A 39 11.83 -1.40 -2.53
CA THR A 39 12.00 -2.00 -3.86
C THR A 39 13.33 -2.73 -4.00
N ALA A 40 13.41 -3.69 -4.92
CA ALA A 40 14.67 -4.33 -5.31
C ALA A 40 15.31 -3.69 -6.56
N ILE A 41 14.82 -2.53 -7.00
CA ILE A 41 15.29 -1.82 -8.21
C ILE A 41 16.78 -1.45 -8.16
N ASN A 42 17.34 -1.30 -6.96
CA ASN A 42 18.76 -1.03 -6.71
C ASN A 42 19.62 -2.29 -6.88
N LYS A 43 19.55 -2.95 -8.04
CA LYS A 43 20.32 -4.16 -8.33
C LYS A 43 21.81 -3.84 -8.48
N ARG A 44 22.65 -4.67 -7.88
CA ARG A 44 24.11 -4.57 -7.92
C ARG A 44 24.66 -5.48 -9.00
N ALA A 45 25.71 -5.02 -9.69
CA ALA A 45 26.45 -5.84 -10.62
C ALA A 45 27.02 -7.08 -9.91
N ARG A 46 26.98 -8.21 -10.60
CA ARG A 46 27.47 -9.49 -10.15
C ARG A 46 28.64 -9.93 -11.02
N GLN A 47 29.60 -10.58 -10.37
CA GLN A 47 30.81 -11.10 -10.99
C GLN A 47 30.78 -12.63 -10.92
N GLY A 48 31.41 -13.26 -11.91
CA GLY A 48 31.43 -14.71 -12.07
C GLY A 48 30.07 -15.29 -12.47
N LYS A 49 29.96 -16.61 -12.33
CA LYS A 49 28.78 -17.40 -12.72
C LYS A 49 27.67 -17.34 -11.68
N TRP A 50 26.45 -17.08 -12.15
CA TRP A 50 25.25 -17.03 -11.33
C TRP A 50 24.17 -17.94 -11.89
N GLU A 51 23.53 -18.66 -10.98
CA GLU A 51 22.47 -19.61 -11.31
C GLU A 51 21.17 -18.89 -11.69
N VAL A 52 20.61 -19.29 -12.82
CA VAL A 52 19.30 -18.89 -13.35
C VAL A 52 18.31 -20.00 -13.04
N THR A 53 17.31 -19.68 -12.22
CA THR A 53 16.21 -20.58 -11.86
C THR A 53 14.96 -20.26 -12.70
N PRO A 54 13.91 -21.10 -12.66
CA PRO A 54 12.67 -20.82 -13.40
C PRO A 54 11.96 -19.50 -13.04
N VAL A 55 12.27 -18.93 -11.87
CA VAL A 55 11.67 -17.68 -11.37
C VAL A 55 12.69 -16.52 -11.25
N GLY A 56 13.90 -16.70 -11.78
CA GLY A 56 14.94 -15.67 -11.86
C GLY A 56 16.28 -16.09 -11.28
N LEU A 57 17.18 -15.11 -11.12
CA LEU A 57 18.54 -15.34 -10.60
C LEU A 57 18.53 -15.65 -9.09
N VAL A 58 19.34 -16.62 -8.66
CA VAL A 58 19.49 -16.93 -7.24
C VAL A 58 19.90 -15.68 -6.46
N GLY A 59 19.16 -15.40 -5.38
CA GLY A 59 19.40 -14.27 -4.50
C GLY A 59 18.86 -12.93 -4.99
N ASP A 60 18.29 -12.86 -6.20
CA ASP A 60 17.51 -11.71 -6.65
C ASP A 60 16.12 -11.71 -6.01
N GLU A 61 15.69 -10.54 -5.54
CA GLU A 61 14.35 -10.35 -5.01
C GLU A 61 13.55 -9.39 -5.86
N GLN A 62 12.24 -9.51 -5.72
CA GLN A 62 11.26 -8.67 -6.39
C GLN A 62 10.17 -8.37 -5.37
N GLN A 63 9.73 -7.10 -5.29
CA GLN A 63 8.69 -6.72 -4.33
C GLN A 63 7.34 -6.79 -5.00
N PHE A 64 6.39 -7.48 -4.35
CA PHE A 64 5.03 -7.81 -4.80
C PHE A 64 4.93 -9.04 -5.70
N ILE A 65 3.83 -9.78 -5.54
CA ILE A 65 3.57 -11.05 -6.24
C ILE A 65 3.51 -10.87 -7.77
N HIS A 66 3.08 -9.69 -8.24
CA HIS A 66 2.93 -9.37 -9.68
C HIS A 66 4.20 -8.83 -10.36
N HIS A 67 5.26 -8.55 -9.60
CA HIS A 67 6.49 -7.99 -10.19
C HIS A 67 7.44 -9.06 -10.70
N GLY A 68 7.25 -10.32 -10.29
CA GLY A 68 8.06 -11.49 -10.65
C GLY A 68 7.24 -12.72 -10.98
N GLY A 69 7.86 -13.90 -10.84
CA GLY A 69 7.27 -15.18 -11.24
C GLY A 69 7.84 -15.68 -12.56
N HIS A 70 7.31 -16.82 -13.05
CA HIS A 70 7.84 -17.49 -14.24
C HIS A 70 7.84 -16.60 -15.48
N GLU A 71 6.80 -15.79 -15.66
CA GLU A 71 6.65 -14.88 -16.80
C GLU A 71 7.57 -13.64 -16.71
N LYS A 72 8.19 -13.39 -15.56
CA LYS A 72 9.03 -12.21 -15.29
C LYS A 72 10.32 -12.60 -14.55
N ALA A 73 10.86 -13.76 -14.90
CA ALA A 73 12.03 -14.33 -14.24
C ALA A 73 13.27 -13.42 -14.41
N LEU A 74 13.46 -12.85 -15.59
CA LEU A 74 14.57 -11.93 -15.88
C LEU A 74 14.06 -10.66 -16.56
N HIS A 75 14.58 -9.51 -16.12
CA HIS A 75 14.34 -8.21 -16.74
C HIS A 75 15.58 -7.77 -17.53
N GLN A 76 15.40 -7.43 -18.81
CA GLN A 76 16.44 -6.84 -19.65
C GLN A 76 16.13 -5.41 -20.03
N TYR A 77 17.18 -4.59 -20.12
CA TYR A 77 17.11 -3.22 -20.59
C TYR A 77 18.25 -2.91 -21.58
N CYS A 78 17.93 -2.21 -22.68
CA CYS A 78 18.90 -1.83 -23.71
C CYS A 78 19.87 -0.77 -23.17
N ALA A 79 21.16 -1.07 -23.18
CA ALA A 79 22.19 -0.18 -22.64
C ALA A 79 22.33 1.12 -23.45
N ALA A 80 22.04 1.09 -24.76
CA ALA A 80 22.10 2.28 -25.62
C ALA A 80 21.09 3.37 -25.20
N HIS A 81 20.00 3.00 -24.52
CA HIS A 81 19.00 3.97 -24.04
C HIS A 81 19.57 4.92 -22.98
N TYR A 82 20.62 4.53 -22.25
CA TYR A 82 21.22 5.38 -21.22
C TYR A 82 21.82 6.66 -21.79
N ASP A 83 22.52 6.59 -22.93
CA ASP A 83 23.10 7.76 -23.59
C ASP A 83 22.02 8.74 -24.07
N VAL A 84 20.89 8.19 -24.54
CA VAL A 84 19.72 8.98 -24.93
C VAL A 84 19.10 9.68 -23.72
N TRP A 85 18.91 8.97 -22.60
CA TRP A 85 18.41 9.57 -21.37
C TRP A 85 19.34 10.65 -20.81
N ASN A 86 20.66 10.43 -20.86
CA ASN A 86 21.65 11.43 -20.45
C ASN A 86 21.60 12.70 -21.33
N THR A 87 21.30 12.53 -22.61
CA THR A 87 21.12 13.66 -23.54
C THR A 87 19.80 14.40 -23.28
N GLU A 88 18.70 13.67 -23.04
CA GLU A 88 17.37 14.25 -22.82
C GLU A 88 17.21 14.87 -21.42
N LEU A 89 17.90 14.34 -20.40
CA LEU A 89 17.80 14.75 -18.99
C LEU A 89 19.19 14.93 -18.36
N PRO A 90 19.97 15.93 -18.80
CA PRO A 90 21.32 16.16 -18.30
C PRO A 90 21.36 16.48 -16.79
N GLY A 91 22.51 16.22 -16.16
CA GLY A 91 22.75 16.46 -14.73
C GLY A 91 22.28 15.32 -13.80
N ARG A 92 22.07 14.12 -14.35
CA ARG A 92 21.66 12.88 -13.64
C ARG A 92 22.40 11.65 -14.18
N GLU A 93 23.58 11.85 -14.74
CA GLU A 93 24.38 10.82 -15.41
C GLU A 93 24.80 9.69 -14.46
N ASP A 94 24.86 9.97 -13.16
CA ASP A 94 25.09 8.99 -12.10
C ASP A 94 23.88 8.04 -11.86
N LEU A 95 22.68 8.45 -12.30
CA LEU A 95 21.44 7.68 -12.18
C LEU A 95 21.13 6.93 -13.49
N PHE A 96 21.28 7.58 -14.65
CA PHE A 96 21.09 6.99 -15.98
C PHE A 96 22.32 6.22 -16.46
N ARG A 97 22.59 5.11 -15.79
CA ARG A 97 23.65 4.14 -16.13
C ARG A 97 23.12 2.71 -15.96
N ILE A 98 23.85 1.74 -16.49
CA ILE A 98 23.53 0.31 -16.37
C ILE A 98 23.12 -0.08 -14.93
N GLY A 99 21.94 -0.70 -14.81
CA GLY A 99 21.22 -0.98 -13.56
C GLY A 99 20.21 0.09 -13.16
N GLY A 100 20.13 1.20 -13.89
CA GLY A 100 19.26 2.35 -13.62
C GLY A 100 17.78 1.99 -13.72
N PHE A 101 17.38 1.05 -14.57
CA PHE A 101 15.98 0.64 -14.69
C PHE A 101 15.63 -0.59 -13.84
N GLY A 102 16.59 -1.12 -13.08
CA GLY A 102 16.42 -2.30 -12.23
C GLY A 102 16.46 -3.61 -13.00
N GLU A 103 17.09 -3.61 -14.16
CA GLU A 103 17.33 -4.77 -15.00
C GLU A 103 18.30 -5.76 -14.36
N ASN A 104 18.07 -7.03 -14.65
CA ASN A 104 19.01 -8.12 -14.39
C ASN A 104 20.06 -8.20 -15.48
N LEU A 105 19.65 -8.00 -16.73
CA LEU A 105 20.47 -8.14 -17.93
C LEU A 105 20.58 -6.81 -18.67
N SER A 106 21.78 -6.47 -19.11
CA SER A 106 22.01 -5.32 -20.00
C SER A 106 22.81 -5.76 -21.21
N ALA A 107 22.36 -5.34 -22.39
CA ALA A 107 23.01 -5.61 -23.69
C ALA A 107 22.85 -4.36 -24.58
N MET A 108 23.68 -4.19 -25.61
CA MET A 108 23.77 -2.93 -26.35
C MET A 108 22.85 -2.86 -27.57
N ASN A 109 22.73 -3.96 -28.30
CA ASN A 109 22.21 -4.01 -29.66
C ASN A 109 20.80 -4.60 -29.76
N MET A 110 20.27 -5.14 -28.67
CA MET A 110 18.89 -5.57 -28.53
C MET A 110 18.03 -4.42 -28.00
N SER A 111 16.87 -4.17 -28.61
CA SER A 111 15.92 -3.11 -28.22
C SER A 111 14.47 -3.51 -28.49
N GLU A 112 13.54 -2.69 -28.02
CA GLU A 112 12.10 -2.93 -28.18
C GLU A 112 11.65 -2.95 -29.66
N THR A 113 12.45 -2.41 -30.58
CA THR A 113 12.12 -2.36 -32.01
C THR A 113 12.60 -3.58 -32.80
N ASN A 114 13.58 -4.33 -32.29
CA ASN A 114 14.12 -5.52 -32.96
C ASN A 114 13.92 -6.82 -32.17
N VAL A 115 13.47 -6.77 -30.92
CA VAL A 115 13.06 -7.94 -30.13
C VAL A 115 11.55 -8.13 -30.20
N CYS A 116 11.11 -9.37 -30.46
CA CYS A 116 9.70 -9.75 -30.56
C CYS A 116 9.23 -10.60 -29.37
N ILE A 117 7.92 -10.57 -29.14
CA ILE A 117 7.27 -11.52 -28.22
C ILE A 117 7.54 -12.94 -28.70
N GLY A 118 7.92 -13.82 -27.77
CA GLY A 118 8.21 -15.21 -28.07
C GLY A 118 9.58 -15.48 -28.67
N ASP A 119 10.40 -14.46 -28.94
CA ASP A 119 11.80 -14.70 -29.31
C ASP A 119 12.50 -15.53 -28.22
N ILE A 120 13.23 -16.56 -28.63
CA ILE A 120 14.00 -17.45 -27.78
C ILE A 120 15.47 -17.12 -27.95
N PHE A 121 16.13 -16.81 -26.85
CA PHE A 121 17.56 -16.51 -26.81
C PHE A 121 18.32 -17.54 -25.99
N ARG A 122 19.53 -17.82 -26.43
CA ARG A 122 20.55 -18.50 -25.63
C ARG A 122 21.46 -17.46 -24.99
N ILE A 123 21.74 -17.62 -23.71
CA ILE A 123 22.79 -16.88 -23.01
C ILE A 123 23.88 -17.85 -22.57
N GLY A 124 25.11 -17.58 -22.97
CA GLY A 124 26.24 -18.45 -22.69
C GLY A 124 26.04 -19.81 -23.33
N ARG A 125 26.33 -20.88 -22.58
CA ARG A 125 26.29 -22.26 -23.11
C ARG A 125 24.91 -22.90 -23.01
N ASP A 126 24.26 -22.76 -21.86
CA ASP A 126 23.19 -23.69 -21.45
C ASP A 126 21.86 -22.99 -21.10
N VAL A 127 21.83 -21.66 -20.95
CA VAL A 127 20.60 -20.97 -20.52
C VAL A 127 19.77 -20.55 -21.72
N ILE A 128 18.51 -21.01 -21.76
CA ILE A 128 17.53 -20.65 -22.78
C ILE A 128 16.39 -19.86 -22.15
N ILE A 129 16.12 -18.68 -22.70
CA ILE A 129 15.11 -17.76 -22.20
C ILE A 129 14.19 -17.30 -23.33
N GLN A 130 12.93 -17.01 -23.02
CA GLN A 130 11.94 -16.60 -24.01
C GLN A 130 11.26 -15.30 -23.61
N VAL A 131 11.16 -14.36 -24.54
CA VAL A 131 10.52 -13.05 -24.33
C VAL A 131 9.04 -13.25 -24.04
N SER A 132 8.58 -12.74 -22.89
CA SER A 132 7.21 -12.92 -22.41
C SER A 132 6.35 -11.66 -22.54
N GLY A 133 6.94 -10.48 -22.44
CA GLY A 133 6.19 -9.22 -22.51
C GLY A 133 7.05 -7.97 -22.27
N PRO A 134 6.55 -6.78 -22.68
CA PRO A 134 7.21 -5.52 -22.36
C PRO A 134 7.14 -5.23 -20.86
N ARG A 135 8.11 -4.49 -20.35
CA ARG A 135 8.04 -4.01 -18.97
C ARG A 135 7.05 -2.86 -18.84
N GLN A 136 6.23 -2.91 -17.80
CA GLN A 136 5.39 -1.79 -17.41
C GLN A 136 6.13 -0.87 -16.42
N PRO A 137 6.55 0.35 -16.79
CA PRO A 137 7.25 1.26 -15.88
C PRO A 137 6.33 1.70 -14.74
N CYS A 138 6.86 2.00 -13.54
CA CYS A 138 6.04 2.47 -12.42
C CYS A 138 6.66 3.69 -11.73
N TYR A 139 5.88 4.33 -10.87
CA TYR A 139 6.24 5.57 -10.16
C TYR A 139 7.53 5.48 -9.36
N LYS A 140 7.96 4.27 -8.97
CA LYS A 140 9.26 4.06 -8.31
C LYS A 140 10.45 4.57 -9.15
N LEU A 141 10.30 4.62 -10.48
CA LEU A 141 11.28 5.25 -11.37
C LEU A 141 11.38 6.75 -11.11
N ASN A 142 10.28 7.44 -10.84
CA ASN A 142 10.26 8.89 -10.56
C ASN A 142 11.15 9.24 -9.38
N HIS A 143 11.08 8.42 -8.33
CA HIS A 143 11.91 8.57 -7.15
C HIS A 143 13.37 8.18 -7.44
N ARG A 144 13.59 7.07 -8.14
CA ARG A 144 14.93 6.57 -8.45
C ARG A 144 15.76 7.55 -9.26
N PHE A 145 15.17 8.14 -10.29
CA PHE A 145 15.84 9.11 -11.16
C PHE A 145 15.64 10.55 -10.69
N GLN A 146 14.99 10.76 -9.54
CA GLN A 146 14.74 12.09 -8.98
C GLN A 146 14.09 13.03 -10.02
N HIS A 147 13.11 12.49 -10.75
CA HIS A 147 12.42 13.17 -11.84
C HIS A 147 10.96 12.72 -11.91
N LYS A 148 10.03 13.65 -11.60
CA LYS A 148 8.60 13.36 -11.38
C LYS A 148 7.88 12.66 -12.53
N LYS A 149 8.39 12.75 -13.76
CA LYS A 149 7.73 12.23 -14.97
C LYS A 149 8.48 11.10 -15.65
N ILE A 150 9.57 10.59 -15.07
CA ILE A 150 10.40 9.62 -15.80
C ILE A 150 9.65 8.32 -16.09
N SER A 151 8.74 7.87 -15.22
CA SER A 151 7.89 6.70 -15.46
C SER A 151 7.02 6.90 -16.71
N ALA A 152 6.39 8.06 -16.82
CA ALA A 152 5.57 8.44 -17.97
C ALA A 152 6.40 8.62 -19.24
N MET A 153 7.57 9.26 -19.16
CA MET A 153 8.50 9.41 -20.29
C MET A 153 9.03 8.06 -20.77
N THR A 154 9.33 7.14 -19.84
CA THR A 154 9.77 5.76 -20.15
C THR A 154 8.68 5.04 -20.93
N GLN A 155 7.42 5.19 -20.51
CA GLN A 155 6.27 4.63 -21.22
C GLN A 155 6.08 5.24 -22.61
N SER A 156 6.04 6.58 -22.69
CA SER A 156 5.73 7.28 -23.94
C SER A 156 6.83 7.15 -25.00
N SER A 157 8.08 6.95 -24.59
CA SER A 157 9.19 6.72 -25.51
C SER A 157 9.34 5.26 -25.95
N GLY A 158 8.64 4.31 -25.31
CA GLY A 158 8.77 2.87 -25.54
C GLY A 158 10.06 2.24 -24.98
N ARG A 159 10.96 3.04 -24.38
CA ARG A 159 12.23 2.58 -23.79
C ARG A 159 12.01 1.96 -22.41
N THR A 160 11.24 0.87 -22.33
CA THR A 160 10.78 0.30 -21.05
C THR A 160 11.65 -0.83 -20.52
N GLY A 161 12.37 -1.53 -21.39
CA GLY A 161 12.85 -2.88 -21.16
C GLY A 161 11.75 -3.93 -21.34
N TRP A 162 12.10 -5.20 -21.11
CA TRP A 162 11.19 -6.34 -21.26
C TRP A 162 11.56 -7.50 -20.36
N TYR A 163 10.64 -8.47 -20.26
CA TYR A 163 10.79 -9.64 -19.41
C TYR A 163 11.00 -10.92 -20.23
N TYR A 164 11.63 -11.88 -19.57
CA TYR A 164 11.80 -13.24 -20.03
C TYR A 164 11.23 -14.24 -19.03
N ARG A 165 10.71 -15.34 -19.57
CA ARG A 165 10.60 -16.63 -18.88
C ARG A 165 11.84 -17.48 -19.16
N VAL A 166 12.18 -18.39 -18.25
CA VAL A 166 13.32 -19.31 -18.38
C VAL A 166 12.82 -20.66 -18.86
N LEU A 167 13.30 -21.10 -20.02
CA LEU A 167 12.99 -22.41 -20.60
C LEU A 167 14.00 -23.47 -20.16
N GLU A 168 15.28 -23.13 -20.14
CA GLU A 168 16.35 -23.97 -19.64
C GLU A 168 17.20 -23.22 -18.62
N THR A 169 17.29 -23.78 -17.42
CA THR A 169 18.06 -23.25 -16.29
C THR A 169 19.55 -23.54 -16.45
N GLY A 170 20.40 -22.75 -15.82
CA GLY A 170 21.84 -22.95 -15.88
C GLY A 170 22.59 -21.80 -15.23
N PHE A 171 23.83 -21.58 -15.67
CA PHE A 171 24.68 -20.51 -15.15
C PHE A 171 25.01 -19.51 -16.26
N ILE A 172 24.91 -18.23 -15.93
CA ILE A 172 25.35 -17.13 -16.81
C ILE A 172 26.33 -16.22 -16.08
N GLU A 173 27.20 -15.55 -16.83
CA GLU A 173 28.13 -14.55 -16.35
C GLU A 173 28.25 -13.36 -17.30
N GLN A 174 28.74 -12.24 -16.78
CA GLN A 174 29.07 -11.08 -17.60
C GLN A 174 30.07 -11.49 -18.70
N GLY A 175 29.81 -11.09 -19.94
CA GLY A 175 30.62 -11.45 -21.10
C GLY A 175 30.09 -12.66 -21.89
N ASP A 176 29.06 -13.35 -21.40
CA ASP A 176 28.40 -14.41 -22.16
C ASP A 176 27.73 -13.85 -23.43
N ALA A 177 27.83 -14.62 -24.52
CA ALA A 177 27.13 -14.32 -25.76
C ALA A 177 25.62 -14.44 -25.58
N MET A 178 24.87 -13.53 -26.22
CA MET A 178 23.41 -13.55 -26.29
C MET A 178 23.01 -13.71 -27.75
N GLU A 179 22.39 -14.85 -28.08
CA GLU A 179 22.10 -15.24 -29.46
C GLU A 179 20.63 -15.61 -29.63
N LEU A 180 19.99 -15.06 -30.67
CA LEU A 180 18.65 -15.47 -31.05
C LEU A 180 18.69 -16.90 -31.59
N VAL A 181 17.93 -17.79 -30.96
CA VAL A 181 17.77 -19.19 -31.37
C VAL A 181 16.57 -19.33 -32.30
N GLU A 182 15.45 -18.71 -31.92
CA GLU A 182 14.18 -18.84 -32.64
C GLU A 182 13.33 -17.58 -32.50
N ARG A 183 12.60 -17.23 -33.56
CA ARG A 183 11.63 -16.13 -33.59
C ARG A 183 10.25 -16.67 -33.91
N ILE A 184 9.35 -16.58 -32.92
CA ILE A 184 7.98 -17.09 -33.03
C ILE A 184 7.06 -16.07 -33.72
N ASN A 185 7.08 -14.80 -33.29
CA ASN A 185 6.14 -13.78 -33.76
C ASN A 185 6.87 -12.64 -34.49
N PRO A 186 7.22 -12.79 -35.78
CA PRO A 186 8.14 -11.88 -36.46
C PRO A 186 7.58 -10.48 -36.76
N THR A 187 6.26 -10.30 -36.67
CA THR A 187 5.59 -9.00 -36.83
C THR A 187 5.26 -8.33 -35.50
N TRP A 188 5.57 -8.97 -34.36
CA TRP A 188 5.19 -8.52 -33.02
C TRP A 188 6.39 -8.11 -32.19
N SER A 189 7.06 -7.04 -32.62
CA SER A 189 8.07 -6.37 -31.80
C SER A 189 7.46 -5.89 -30.49
N LEU A 190 8.29 -5.79 -29.45
CA LEU A 190 7.86 -5.22 -28.17
C LEU A 190 7.29 -3.80 -28.34
N SER A 191 7.89 -2.99 -29.23
CA SER A 191 7.41 -1.65 -29.56
C SER A 191 6.01 -1.66 -30.19
N ARG A 192 5.69 -2.67 -31.01
CA ARG A 192 4.35 -2.83 -31.58
C ARG A 192 3.34 -3.21 -30.49
N VAL A 193 3.68 -4.10 -29.56
CA VAL A 193 2.80 -4.42 -28.42
C VAL A 193 2.58 -3.18 -27.55
N GLN A 194 3.64 -2.43 -27.24
CA GLN A 194 3.55 -1.19 -26.46
C GLN A 194 2.67 -0.13 -27.13
N LYS A 195 2.67 -0.05 -28.47
CA LYS A 195 1.77 0.83 -29.24
C LYS A 195 0.31 0.61 -28.84
N TYR A 196 -0.14 -0.64 -28.81
CA TYR A 196 -1.51 -1.00 -28.44
C TYR A 196 -1.73 -0.99 -26.94
N LEU A 197 -0.69 -1.23 -26.14
CA LEU A 197 -0.78 -1.14 -24.68
C LEU A 197 -0.97 0.31 -24.20
N TYR A 198 -0.30 1.29 -24.81
CA TYR A 198 -0.22 2.66 -24.26
C TYR A 198 -0.82 3.76 -25.14
N HIS A 199 -0.96 3.55 -26.45
CA HIS A 199 -1.34 4.61 -27.40
C HIS A 199 -2.66 4.32 -28.12
N GLU A 200 -2.76 3.19 -28.83
CA GLU A 200 -3.96 2.79 -29.57
C GLU A 200 -4.80 1.82 -28.71
N LYS A 201 -5.54 2.38 -27.75
CA LYS A 201 -6.21 1.63 -26.68
C LYS A 201 -7.64 1.17 -26.99
N ASP A 202 -8.12 1.40 -28.20
CA ASP A 202 -9.46 1.10 -28.70
C ASP A 202 -9.45 0.20 -29.96
N ASN A 203 -8.31 -0.38 -30.31
CA ASN A 203 -8.16 -1.22 -31.50
C ASN A 203 -8.57 -2.69 -31.24
N ILE A 204 -9.88 -2.94 -31.32
CA ILE A 204 -10.51 -4.23 -31.04
C ILE A 204 -9.94 -5.39 -31.86
N GLU A 205 -9.75 -5.20 -33.18
CA GLU A 205 -9.20 -6.24 -34.07
C GLU A 205 -7.78 -6.65 -33.61
N THR A 206 -6.96 -5.67 -33.26
CA THR A 206 -5.61 -5.95 -32.79
C THR A 206 -5.60 -6.61 -31.40
N PHE A 207 -6.53 -6.26 -30.52
CA PHE A 207 -6.64 -6.91 -29.21
C PHE A 207 -7.01 -8.40 -29.34
N GLN A 208 -7.85 -8.77 -30.31
CA GLN A 208 -8.15 -10.18 -30.60
C GLN A 208 -6.90 -10.95 -31.06
N GLU A 209 -6.05 -10.33 -31.88
CA GLU A 209 -4.76 -10.91 -32.28
C GLU A 209 -3.84 -11.07 -31.07
N LEU A 210 -3.73 -10.05 -30.20
CA LEU A 210 -2.87 -10.06 -29.02
C LEU A 210 -3.30 -11.09 -27.96
N VAL A 211 -4.59 -11.26 -27.72
CA VAL A 211 -5.12 -12.26 -26.76
C VAL A 211 -4.78 -13.69 -27.20
N SER A 212 -4.64 -13.92 -28.51
CA SER A 212 -4.27 -15.23 -29.07
C SER A 212 -2.79 -15.35 -29.43
N LEU A 213 -1.98 -14.32 -29.14
CA LEU A 213 -0.58 -14.26 -29.55
C LEU A 213 0.26 -15.29 -28.78
N PRO A 214 0.90 -16.26 -29.47
CA PRO A 214 1.74 -17.26 -28.80
C PRO A 214 2.85 -16.63 -27.98
N ALA A 215 3.12 -17.20 -26.80
CA ALA A 215 4.18 -16.77 -25.89
C ALA A 215 4.04 -15.36 -25.29
N LEU A 216 2.92 -14.65 -25.49
CA LEU A 216 2.60 -13.46 -24.71
C LEU A 216 2.20 -13.85 -23.28
N SER A 217 2.68 -13.12 -22.27
CA SER A 217 2.40 -13.43 -20.86
C SER A 217 0.91 -13.35 -20.52
N GLU A 218 0.44 -14.20 -19.62
CA GLU A 218 -0.95 -14.25 -19.15
C GLU A 218 -1.46 -12.89 -18.64
N GLU A 219 -0.61 -12.10 -17.97
CA GLU A 219 -0.95 -10.75 -17.51
C GLU A 219 -1.32 -9.82 -18.67
N MET A 220 -0.52 -9.83 -19.74
CA MET A 220 -0.76 -8.99 -20.92
C MET A 220 -2.00 -9.45 -21.68
N VAL A 221 -2.17 -10.77 -21.83
CA VAL A 221 -3.40 -11.35 -22.40
C VAL A 221 -4.62 -10.90 -21.58
N GLY A 222 -4.53 -10.94 -20.26
CA GLY A 222 -5.57 -10.45 -19.36
C GLY A 222 -5.94 -8.98 -19.57
N ILE A 223 -4.94 -8.10 -19.73
CA ILE A 223 -5.20 -6.66 -20.03
C ILE A 223 -5.97 -6.50 -21.35
N PHE A 224 -5.53 -7.16 -22.43
CA PHE A 224 -6.20 -7.02 -23.72
C PHE A 224 -7.58 -7.69 -23.75
N GLN A 225 -7.76 -8.80 -23.03
CA GLN A 225 -9.06 -9.43 -22.85
C GLN A 225 -10.03 -8.53 -22.09
N ASP A 226 -9.59 -7.92 -20.98
CA ASP A 226 -10.43 -7.02 -20.19
C ASP A 226 -10.84 -5.78 -21.00
N ARG A 227 -9.98 -5.30 -21.90
CA ARG A 227 -10.33 -4.22 -22.84
C ARG A 227 -11.38 -4.61 -23.87
N LEU A 228 -11.37 -5.86 -24.34
CA LEU A 228 -12.41 -6.37 -25.23
C LEU A 228 -13.76 -6.46 -24.51
N ASP A 229 -13.75 -6.83 -23.23
CA ASP A 229 -14.96 -7.08 -22.44
C ASP A 229 -15.54 -5.80 -21.81
N HIS A 230 -14.68 -4.89 -21.33
CA HIS A 230 -15.06 -3.77 -20.46
C HIS A 230 -14.58 -2.39 -20.95
N GLY A 231 -13.79 -2.34 -22.03
CA GLY A 231 -13.16 -1.11 -22.51
C GLY A 231 -11.86 -0.76 -21.79
N THR A 232 -11.27 0.40 -22.12
CA THR A 232 -9.93 0.77 -21.66
C THR A 232 -9.89 1.12 -20.17
N GLU A 233 -8.91 0.56 -19.47
CA GLU A 233 -8.59 0.81 -18.07
C GLU A 233 -7.77 2.07 -17.84
N ASP A 234 -7.87 2.65 -16.63
CA ASP A 234 -6.97 3.73 -16.20
C ASP A 234 -5.66 3.16 -15.61
N MET A 235 -4.55 3.55 -16.21
CA MET A 235 -3.19 3.14 -15.84
C MET A 235 -2.39 4.27 -15.18
N SER A 236 -3.02 5.42 -14.88
CA SER A 236 -2.38 6.62 -14.34
C SER A 236 -1.72 6.39 -12.98
N GLY A 237 -2.41 5.70 -12.06
CA GLY A 237 -1.91 5.40 -10.71
C GLY A 237 -0.59 4.61 -10.71
N ARG A 238 -0.36 3.73 -11.69
CA ARG A 238 0.92 3.01 -11.84
C ARG A 238 2.09 3.98 -12.08
N LEU A 239 1.88 5.03 -12.88
CA LEU A 239 2.92 5.96 -13.30
C LEU A 239 3.19 7.05 -12.27
N GLU A 240 2.16 7.53 -11.60
CA GLU A 240 2.24 8.65 -10.66
C GLU A 240 2.44 8.19 -9.20
N GLY A 241 2.11 6.93 -8.92
CA GLY A 241 1.99 6.35 -7.58
C GLY A 241 0.56 6.51 -7.10
N ASP A 242 0.21 5.94 -5.95
CA ASP A 242 -1.07 6.23 -5.28
C ASP A 242 -1.02 7.67 -4.72
N GLY A 243 -0.84 8.64 -5.61
CA GLY A 243 -1.10 10.04 -5.40
C GLY A 243 -2.60 10.25 -5.53
N VAL A 244 -3.36 9.80 -4.53
CA VAL A 244 -4.52 10.61 -4.17
C VAL A 244 -3.90 11.78 -3.40
N PRO A 245 -3.73 12.98 -3.98
CA PRO A 245 -3.38 14.14 -3.18
C PRO A 245 -4.38 14.19 -2.02
N VAL A 246 -3.88 14.17 -0.78
CA VAL A 246 -4.71 14.33 0.40
C VAL A 246 -5.28 15.74 0.32
N VAL A 247 -6.46 15.88 -0.30
CA VAL A 247 -7.13 17.17 -0.47
C VAL A 247 -7.66 17.58 0.88
N TRP A 248 -6.93 18.47 1.54
CA TRP A 248 -7.35 19.07 2.79
C TRP A 248 -8.38 20.15 2.52
N ARG A 249 -9.59 19.95 3.02
CA ARG A 249 -10.71 20.87 2.89
C ARG A 249 -11.04 21.52 4.24
N PRO A 250 -11.46 22.79 4.26
CA PRO A 250 -11.84 23.47 5.48
C PRO A 250 -13.23 23.02 5.98
N TYR A 251 -13.30 22.64 7.25
CA TYR A 251 -14.54 22.34 7.96
C TYR A 251 -14.65 23.21 9.19
N LYS A 252 -15.85 23.74 9.43
CA LYS A 252 -16.18 24.51 10.61
C LYS A 252 -16.74 23.59 11.69
N LEU A 253 -16.31 23.78 12.94
CA LEU A 253 -16.93 23.12 14.08
C LEU A 253 -18.30 23.73 14.36
N ALA A 254 -19.35 23.03 13.96
CA ALA A 254 -20.74 23.46 14.10
C ALA A 254 -21.29 23.21 15.52
N SER A 255 -20.88 22.11 16.17
CA SER A 255 -21.26 21.85 17.57
C SER A 255 -20.22 21.00 18.29
N LYS A 256 -20.15 21.18 19.62
CA LYS A 256 -19.28 20.43 20.53
C LYS A 256 -20.06 20.08 21.79
N THR A 257 -20.30 18.78 22.01
CA THR A 257 -21.20 18.30 23.07
C THR A 257 -20.48 17.32 23.98
N GLU A 258 -20.62 17.47 25.28
CA GLU A 258 -20.11 16.50 26.25
C GLU A 258 -21.03 15.28 26.33
N LEU A 259 -20.49 14.09 26.01
CA LEU A 259 -21.22 12.83 26.08
C LEU A 259 -20.95 12.11 27.41
N THR A 260 -19.70 12.17 27.85
CA THR A 260 -19.23 11.63 29.12
C THR A 260 -18.12 12.53 29.65
N PRO A 261 -17.68 12.38 30.92
CA PRO A 261 -16.56 13.18 31.45
C PRO A 261 -15.26 13.07 30.64
N ARG A 262 -15.11 12.02 29.80
CA ARG A 262 -13.93 11.82 28.95
C ARG A 262 -14.23 11.88 27.45
N ILE A 263 -15.47 11.97 27.00
CA ILE A 263 -15.80 11.87 25.56
C ILE A 263 -16.66 13.06 25.16
N LYS A 264 -16.24 13.77 24.12
CA LYS A 264 -17.01 14.84 23.48
C LYS A 264 -17.31 14.46 22.04
N SER A 265 -18.50 14.85 21.58
CA SER A 265 -18.94 14.81 20.19
C SER A 265 -18.61 16.13 19.50
N PHE A 266 -18.18 16.06 18.25
CA PHE A 266 -17.80 17.19 17.40
C PHE A 266 -18.54 17.06 16.07
N ILE A 267 -19.41 18.01 15.75
CA ILE A 267 -20.06 18.07 14.42
C ILE A 267 -19.30 19.05 13.55
N LEU A 268 -18.75 18.55 12.45
CA LEU A 268 -18.00 19.32 11.46
C LEU A 268 -18.86 19.55 10.22
N GLU A 269 -18.81 20.76 9.67
CA GLU A 269 -19.56 21.16 8.48
C GLU A 269 -18.62 21.76 7.42
N SER A 270 -18.69 21.24 6.20
CA SER A 270 -17.90 21.69 5.05
C SER A 270 -18.15 23.18 4.81
N GLN A 271 -17.08 23.94 4.58
CA GLN A 271 -17.19 25.34 4.15
C GLN A 271 -17.27 25.48 2.62
N GLU A 272 -17.15 24.37 1.90
CA GLU A 272 -17.20 24.32 0.44
C GLU A 272 -18.51 23.68 -0.03
N GLN A 273 -19.11 24.25 -1.09
CA GLN A 273 -20.24 23.64 -1.80
C GLN A 273 -19.72 22.51 -2.69
N ASN A 274 -19.71 21.30 -2.15
CA ASN A 274 -19.35 20.08 -2.86
C ASN A 274 -20.57 19.15 -2.94
N GLU A 275 -20.54 18.17 -3.84
CA GLU A 275 -21.54 17.09 -3.82
C GLU A 275 -21.51 16.39 -2.45
N ASP A 276 -22.67 16.28 -1.84
CA ASP A 276 -22.82 15.59 -0.56
C ASP A 276 -22.97 14.10 -0.81
N SER A 277 -22.08 13.30 -0.23
CA SER A 277 -22.05 11.85 -0.38
C SER A 277 -22.09 11.18 0.98
N GLU A 278 -22.73 10.01 1.04
CA GLU A 278 -22.64 9.15 2.21
C GLU A 278 -21.24 8.55 2.31
N PHE A 279 -20.80 8.33 3.55
CA PHE A 279 -19.58 7.60 3.80
C PHE A 279 -19.78 6.09 3.60
N GLY A 280 -18.72 5.39 3.16
CA GLY A 280 -18.69 3.92 3.11
C GLY A 280 -18.67 3.25 4.48
N GLN A 281 -18.53 1.92 4.51
CA GLN A 281 -18.46 1.13 5.73
C GLN A 281 -17.23 1.49 6.57
N PHE A 282 -17.40 1.59 7.90
CA PHE A 282 -16.36 1.96 8.88
C PHE A 282 -15.56 3.22 8.48
N PRO A 283 -16.25 4.35 8.31
CA PRO A 283 -15.60 5.52 7.76
C PRO A 283 -14.72 6.22 8.78
N PHE A 284 -13.62 6.80 8.29
CA PHE A 284 -12.75 7.66 9.08
C PHE A 284 -12.25 8.83 8.23
N VAL A 285 -11.88 9.91 8.91
CA VAL A 285 -11.29 11.10 8.31
C VAL A 285 -9.99 11.46 9.01
N ARG A 286 -9.12 12.16 8.28
CA ARG A 286 -7.94 12.81 8.86
C ARG A 286 -8.29 14.25 9.17
N VAL A 287 -7.92 14.70 10.36
CA VAL A 287 -8.16 16.06 10.84
C VAL A 287 -6.84 16.71 11.17
N GLN A 288 -6.62 17.92 10.66
CA GLN A 288 -5.48 18.77 10.95
C GLN A 288 -5.95 20.02 11.70
N PHE A 289 -5.35 20.28 12.86
CA PHE A 289 -5.76 21.27 13.85
C PHE A 289 -4.56 21.76 14.69
N GLY A 290 -4.81 22.64 15.66
CA GLY A 290 -3.77 23.25 16.51
C GLY A 290 -3.19 24.53 15.91
N PRO A 291 -2.31 25.24 16.66
CA PRO A 291 -1.62 26.43 16.16
C PRO A 291 -0.90 26.12 14.85
N ASP A 292 -1.17 26.91 13.81
CA ASP A 292 -0.64 26.75 12.44
C ASP A 292 -0.94 25.39 11.77
N GLY A 293 -1.88 24.60 12.30
CA GLY A 293 -2.22 23.27 11.76
C GLY A 293 -1.14 22.20 12.01
N ASN A 294 -0.35 22.33 13.07
CA ASN A 294 0.77 21.43 13.37
C ASN A 294 0.35 20.05 13.96
N MET A 295 -0.93 19.86 14.30
CA MET A 295 -1.44 18.58 14.83
C MET A 295 -2.30 17.89 13.78
N SER A 296 -2.08 16.59 13.58
CA SER A 296 -2.95 15.76 12.70
C SER A 296 -3.31 14.42 13.35
N ARG A 297 -4.58 14.02 13.28
CA ARG A 297 -5.10 12.75 13.82
C ARG A 297 -6.15 12.15 12.90
N ALA A 298 -6.34 10.84 12.97
CA ALA A 298 -7.44 10.14 12.32
C ALA A 298 -8.55 9.85 13.34
N TYR A 299 -9.80 10.00 12.95
CA TYR A 299 -10.97 9.73 13.77
C TYR A 299 -12.04 9.02 12.94
N SER A 300 -12.71 8.03 13.54
CA SER A 300 -13.89 7.41 12.95
C SER A 300 -15.02 8.43 12.82
N VAL A 301 -15.72 8.40 11.69
CA VAL A 301 -16.95 9.15 11.51
C VAL A 301 -18.09 8.35 12.12
N VAL A 302 -18.73 8.93 13.12
CA VAL A 302 -19.80 8.29 13.90
C VAL A 302 -21.11 8.26 13.11
N SER A 303 -21.40 9.35 12.38
CA SER A 303 -22.57 9.48 11.50
C SER A 303 -22.47 10.74 10.64
N GLY A 304 -23.27 10.80 9.57
CA GLY A 304 -23.39 11.97 8.69
C GLY A 304 -22.88 11.71 7.29
N THR A 305 -22.62 12.80 6.55
CA THR A 305 -22.22 12.81 5.15
C THR A 305 -20.94 13.61 4.97
N THR A 306 -20.36 13.60 3.76
CA THR A 306 -19.14 14.36 3.48
C THR A 306 -19.31 15.86 3.72
N SER A 307 -20.52 16.42 3.67
CA SER A 307 -20.77 17.83 3.99
C SER A 307 -20.94 18.09 5.47
N ARG A 308 -21.47 17.15 6.24
CA ARG A 308 -21.69 17.32 7.68
C ARG A 308 -21.64 16.00 8.42
N PHE A 309 -20.70 15.87 9.36
CA PHE A 309 -20.50 14.61 10.07
C PHE A 309 -20.06 14.79 11.52
N GLU A 310 -20.25 13.71 12.29
CA GLU A 310 -19.94 13.63 13.71
C GLU A 310 -18.65 12.83 13.97
N LEU A 311 -17.79 13.36 14.83
CA LEU A 311 -16.66 12.65 15.43
C LEU A 311 -16.87 12.51 16.94
N GLY A 312 -16.64 11.31 17.48
CA GLY A 312 -16.55 11.07 18.92
C GLY A 312 -15.09 10.99 19.36
N ILE A 313 -14.64 11.89 20.23
CA ILE A 313 -13.22 11.97 20.60
C ILE A 313 -13.08 11.85 22.11
N ALA A 314 -12.32 10.84 22.54
CA ALA A 314 -11.94 10.68 23.94
C ALA A 314 -10.79 11.64 24.30
N ARG A 315 -10.93 12.33 25.43
CA ARG A 315 -9.84 13.00 26.14
C ARG A 315 -8.97 11.93 26.75
N ASP A 316 -7.71 11.92 26.33
CA ASP A 316 -6.72 11.00 26.86
C ASP A 316 -5.95 11.74 27.96
N ASP A 317 -5.90 11.15 29.15
CA ASP A 317 -5.17 11.71 30.29
C ASP A 317 -3.65 11.71 30.04
N ASN A 318 -3.17 10.85 29.13
CA ASN A 318 -1.78 10.77 28.68
C ASN A 318 -1.56 11.40 27.28
N SER A 319 -2.49 12.27 26.84
CA SER A 319 -2.46 12.85 25.49
C SER A 319 -1.18 13.64 25.22
N ARG A 320 -0.68 13.57 23.97
CA ARG A 320 0.35 14.50 23.43
C ARG A 320 -0.18 15.91 23.14
N GLY A 321 -1.20 16.36 23.87
CA GLY A 321 -1.89 17.62 23.64
C GLY A 321 -2.96 17.58 22.54
N GLY A 322 -3.07 16.54 21.70
CA GLY A 322 -4.01 16.53 20.58
C GLY A 322 -5.48 16.46 21.01
N SER A 323 -5.85 15.40 21.73
CA SER A 323 -7.20 15.26 22.28
C SER A 323 -7.49 16.32 23.35
N ILE A 324 -6.49 16.73 24.12
CA ILE A 324 -6.60 17.85 25.07
C ILE A 324 -6.96 19.15 24.32
N TYR A 325 -6.23 19.50 23.26
CA TYR A 325 -6.50 20.70 22.46
C TYR A 325 -7.91 20.68 21.87
N LEU A 326 -8.34 19.55 21.31
CA LEU A 326 -9.70 19.42 20.78
C LEU A 326 -10.75 19.61 21.88
N HIS A 327 -10.49 19.12 23.09
CA HIS A 327 -11.41 19.23 24.23
C HIS A 327 -11.43 20.60 24.88
N ASP A 328 -10.27 21.26 24.96
CA ASP A 328 -10.04 22.41 25.84
C ASP A 328 -9.84 23.72 25.04
N ASN A 329 -9.40 23.65 23.78
CA ASN A 329 -9.05 24.83 22.96
C ASN A 329 -9.87 24.98 21.67
N LEU A 330 -10.33 23.89 21.04
CA LEU A 330 -11.17 24.00 19.84
C LEU A 330 -12.59 24.43 20.21
N ASN A 331 -13.04 25.56 19.68
CA ASN A 331 -14.34 26.17 19.99
C ASN A 331 -15.30 26.07 18.81
N VAL A 332 -16.60 26.06 19.11
CA VAL A 332 -17.65 26.14 18.08
C VAL A 332 -17.43 27.41 17.27
N GLY A 333 -17.40 27.27 15.95
CA GLY A 333 -17.07 28.33 15.01
C GLY A 333 -15.67 28.24 14.41
N ASP A 334 -14.74 27.52 15.05
CA ASP A 334 -13.37 27.37 14.55
C ASP A 334 -13.32 26.50 13.28
N THR A 335 -12.36 26.78 12.41
CA THR A 335 -12.12 26.02 11.18
C THR A 335 -10.92 25.10 11.35
N ILE A 336 -11.08 23.84 10.96
CA ILE A 336 -10.02 22.83 10.89
C ILE A 336 -9.96 22.25 9.49
N LYS A 337 -8.85 21.62 9.14
CA LYS A 337 -8.69 20.96 7.85
C LYS A 337 -9.02 19.49 7.97
N VAL A 338 -9.81 18.97 7.05
CA VAL A 338 -10.20 17.55 6.99
C VAL A 338 -9.82 16.99 5.63
N ALA A 339 -9.35 15.75 5.63
CA ALA A 339 -9.17 14.98 4.41
C ALA A 339 -9.81 13.60 4.54
N SER A 340 -10.28 13.07 3.41
CA SER A 340 -10.90 11.74 3.33
C SER A 340 -9.92 10.64 3.76
N GLY A 341 -10.42 9.64 4.49
CA GLY A 341 -9.72 8.37 4.70
C GLY A 341 -9.76 7.49 3.45
N HIS A 342 -8.88 6.50 3.37
CA HIS A 342 -8.80 5.57 2.22
C HIS A 342 -10.08 4.71 2.03
N ASN A 343 -10.98 4.68 3.02
CA ASN A 343 -12.28 3.98 2.94
C ASN A 343 -13.47 4.92 2.61
N ALA A 344 -13.22 6.21 2.32
CA ALA A 344 -14.30 7.19 2.12
C ALA A 344 -15.13 6.94 0.84
N THR A 345 -14.56 6.25 -0.16
CA THR A 345 -15.21 5.95 -1.44
C THR A 345 -15.04 4.47 -1.77
N GLY A 346 -15.45 3.60 -0.86
CA GLY A 346 -15.56 2.17 -1.12
C GLY A 346 -16.91 1.85 -1.75
N THR A 347 -17.07 2.01 -3.07
CA THR A 347 -18.02 1.21 -3.84
C THR A 347 -17.51 -0.22 -3.94
N GLN A 348 -17.34 -0.89 -2.79
CA GLN A 348 -17.38 -2.34 -2.73
C GLN A 348 -18.78 -2.72 -2.28
N LYS A 349 -19.73 -2.65 -3.23
CA LYS A 349 -20.84 -3.61 -3.25
C LYS A 349 -20.26 -4.98 -3.60
N GLU A 350 -19.33 -5.49 -2.80
CA GLU A 350 -19.08 -6.92 -2.80
C GLU A 350 -20.31 -7.56 -2.21
N LYS A 351 -21.04 -8.28 -3.06
CA LYS A 351 -22.17 -9.14 -2.72
C LYS A 351 -21.72 -10.23 -1.75
N MET A 352 -21.51 -9.87 -0.48
CA MET A 352 -21.32 -10.80 0.63
C MET A 352 -22.41 -10.63 1.70
N GLU A 353 -23.37 -9.73 1.47
CA GLU A 353 -24.65 -9.70 2.18
C GLU A 353 -25.53 -10.83 1.67
N THR A 354 -25.54 -11.98 2.38
CA THR A 354 -26.71 -12.90 2.55
C THR A 354 -26.41 -14.21 3.30
N LEU A 355 -25.26 -14.37 3.98
CA LEU A 355 -24.94 -15.63 4.68
C LEU A 355 -24.53 -15.50 6.17
N ALA A 356 -24.50 -14.31 6.77
CA ALA A 356 -24.29 -14.16 8.21
C ALA A 356 -25.63 -14.16 8.97
N SER A 357 -25.76 -14.99 10.01
CA SER A 357 -26.93 -14.98 10.91
C SER A 357 -26.72 -14.14 12.16
N LYS A 358 -25.45 -13.90 12.57
CA LYS A 358 -25.09 -13.30 13.85
C LYS A 358 -23.86 -12.39 13.74
N HIS A 359 -23.98 -11.18 14.28
CA HIS A 359 -22.93 -10.15 14.33
C HIS A 359 -22.60 -9.82 15.79
N ILE A 360 -21.34 -10.01 16.19
CA ILE A 360 -20.87 -9.82 17.56
C ILE A 360 -19.90 -8.64 17.58
N PHE A 361 -20.27 -7.55 18.26
CA PHE A 361 -19.45 -6.36 18.42
C PHE A 361 -18.78 -6.33 19.79
N ILE A 362 -17.46 -6.31 19.82
CA ILE A 362 -16.62 -6.28 21.03
C ILE A 362 -15.94 -4.92 21.09
N ILE A 363 -16.39 -4.10 22.05
CA ILE A 363 -16.06 -2.68 22.09
C ILE A 363 -15.38 -2.33 23.40
N GLY A 364 -14.24 -1.65 23.33
CA GLY A 364 -13.56 -1.07 24.49
C GLY A 364 -13.54 0.46 24.43
N GLY A 365 -14.18 1.11 25.39
CA GLY A 365 -14.15 2.58 25.53
C GLY A 365 -14.57 3.32 24.25
N ILE A 366 -13.72 4.21 23.74
CA ILE A 366 -14.05 5.03 22.57
C ILE A 366 -14.24 4.22 21.28
N GLY A 367 -13.84 2.95 21.25
CA GLY A 367 -14.03 2.08 20.08
C GLY A 367 -15.48 1.96 19.59
N VAL A 368 -16.47 2.38 20.39
CA VAL A 368 -17.88 2.46 19.98
C VAL A 368 -18.08 3.31 18.72
N THR A 369 -17.23 4.33 18.50
CA THR A 369 -17.33 5.23 17.35
C THR A 369 -17.07 4.54 16.02
N ALA A 370 -16.28 3.45 16.01
CA ALA A 370 -15.94 2.72 14.80
C ALA A 370 -17.13 1.93 14.25
N PHE A 371 -18.01 1.45 15.14
CA PHE A 371 -19.06 0.49 14.79
C PHE A 371 -20.48 1.02 14.97
N LEU A 372 -20.68 2.21 15.56
CA LEU A 372 -22.02 2.69 15.90
C LEU A 372 -22.97 2.72 14.69
N GLY A 373 -22.52 3.25 13.55
CA GLY A 373 -23.32 3.29 12.33
C GLY A 373 -23.70 1.89 11.80
N GLU A 374 -22.77 0.95 11.87
CA GLU A 374 -23.02 -0.44 11.44
C GLU A 374 -23.96 -1.17 12.40
N ILE A 375 -23.81 -0.96 13.71
CA ILE A 375 -24.72 -1.49 14.74
C ILE A 375 -26.14 -0.96 14.51
N GLU A 376 -26.31 0.33 14.23
CA GLU A 376 -27.61 0.94 13.94
C GLU A 376 -28.22 0.40 12.65
N LYS A 377 -27.41 0.17 11.60
CA LYS A 377 -27.84 -0.44 10.33
C LYS A 377 -28.33 -1.88 10.55
N LEU A 378 -27.46 -2.75 11.07
CA LEU A 378 -27.76 -4.17 11.25
C LEU A 378 -28.89 -4.42 12.26
N SER A 379 -29.07 -3.53 13.25
CA SER A 379 -30.17 -3.67 14.21
C SER A 379 -31.56 -3.50 13.60
N ARG A 380 -31.66 -2.95 12.38
CA ARG A 380 -32.91 -2.81 11.60
C ARG A 380 -33.15 -3.99 10.65
N GLU A 381 -32.15 -4.85 10.47
CA GLU A 381 -32.21 -6.01 9.59
C GLU A 381 -32.63 -7.28 10.37
N PRO A 382 -33.15 -8.32 9.68
CA PRO A 382 -33.53 -9.59 10.31
C PRO A 382 -32.29 -10.46 10.62
N VAL A 383 -31.30 -9.89 11.31
CA VAL A 383 -30.05 -10.54 11.74
C VAL A 383 -29.90 -10.45 13.25
N GLU A 384 -29.19 -11.41 13.85
CA GLU A 384 -28.85 -11.38 15.26
C GLU A 384 -27.67 -10.43 15.50
N VAL A 385 -27.81 -9.50 16.44
CA VAL A 385 -26.77 -8.52 16.78
C VAL A 385 -26.53 -8.59 18.28
N GLU A 386 -25.27 -8.71 18.69
CA GLU A 386 -24.85 -8.67 20.09
C GLU A 386 -23.76 -7.62 20.25
N VAL A 387 -23.91 -6.73 21.25
CA VAL A 387 -22.92 -5.68 21.53
C VAL A 387 -22.37 -5.88 22.94
N HIS A 388 -21.06 -6.07 23.03
CA HIS A 388 -20.32 -6.25 24.27
C HIS A 388 -19.41 -5.05 24.51
N TYR A 389 -19.83 -4.14 25.37
CA TYR A 389 -19.21 -2.83 25.54
C TYR A 389 -18.51 -2.69 26.90
N ALA A 390 -17.19 -2.79 26.91
CA ALA A 390 -16.36 -2.66 28.10
C ALA A 390 -15.88 -1.21 28.33
N VAL A 391 -16.05 -0.71 29.56
CA VAL A 391 -15.69 0.66 29.96
C VAL A 391 -15.02 0.70 31.35
N ARG A 392 -14.26 1.76 31.64
CA ARG A 392 -13.60 1.94 32.95
C ARG A 392 -14.63 2.17 34.06
N SER A 393 -15.53 3.12 33.83
CA SER A 393 -16.70 3.38 34.66
C SER A 393 -17.98 3.31 33.84
N ARG A 394 -19.12 2.99 34.47
CA ARG A 394 -20.43 3.09 33.82
C ARG A 394 -20.69 4.49 33.23
N ASN A 395 -20.17 5.53 33.87
CA ASN A 395 -20.29 6.93 33.41
C ASN A 395 -19.45 7.22 32.16
N ASP A 396 -18.51 6.33 31.80
CA ASP A 396 -17.68 6.48 30.59
C ASP A 396 -18.31 5.86 29.34
N ALA A 397 -19.47 5.22 29.47
CA ALA A 397 -20.17 4.61 28.34
C ALA A 397 -20.84 5.69 27.48
N ALA A 398 -20.14 6.13 26.43
CA ALA A 398 -20.69 7.05 25.43
C ALA A 398 -21.73 6.37 24.52
N TYR A 399 -22.61 7.17 23.93
CA TYR A 399 -23.57 6.75 22.89
C TYR A 399 -24.63 5.72 23.32
N LEU A 400 -24.90 5.57 24.62
CA LEU A 400 -25.91 4.61 25.12
C LEU A 400 -27.31 4.82 24.54
N SER A 401 -27.71 6.06 24.27
CA SER A 401 -29.02 6.37 23.68
C SER A 401 -29.17 5.93 22.22
N ARG A 402 -28.05 5.63 21.54
CA ARG A 402 -27.99 5.20 20.15
C ARG A 402 -27.77 3.68 19.99
N LEU A 403 -27.34 3.02 21.06
CA LEU A 403 -27.14 1.57 21.06
C LEU A 403 -28.46 0.82 21.33
N PRO A 404 -28.68 -0.36 20.72
CA PRO A 404 -29.80 -1.23 21.06
C PRO A 404 -29.59 -1.82 22.46
N LEU A 405 -30.15 -1.19 23.49
CA LEU A 405 -29.89 -1.55 24.89
C LEU A 405 -30.33 -2.97 25.25
N ASP A 406 -31.35 -3.50 24.57
CA ASP A 406 -31.82 -4.89 24.68
C ASP A 406 -30.81 -5.91 24.13
N LYS A 407 -29.90 -5.47 23.26
CA LYS A 407 -28.84 -6.28 22.63
C LYS A 407 -27.43 -5.93 23.14
N THR A 408 -27.33 -4.97 24.07
CA THR A 408 -26.06 -4.42 24.52
C THR A 408 -25.77 -4.82 25.96
N THR A 409 -24.71 -5.61 26.16
CA THR A 409 -24.15 -5.90 27.49
C THR A 409 -22.99 -4.95 27.78
N ILE A 410 -23.08 -4.20 28.87
CA ILE A 410 -22.05 -3.24 29.27
C ILE A 410 -21.26 -3.82 30.44
N TYR A 411 -19.93 -3.81 30.31
CA TYR A 411 -19.00 -4.31 31.32
C TYR A 411 -18.26 -3.12 31.94
N ALA A 412 -18.76 -2.64 33.08
CA ALA A 412 -18.15 -1.51 33.78
C ALA A 412 -17.13 -1.99 34.82
N LYS A 413 -15.87 -1.58 34.67
CA LYS A 413 -14.77 -2.06 35.53
C LYS A 413 -14.92 -1.63 36.99
N ASP A 414 -15.44 -0.43 37.24
CA ASP A 414 -15.77 0.11 38.56
C ASP A 414 -16.89 -0.64 39.29
N GLN A 415 -17.75 -1.34 38.54
CA GLN A 415 -18.80 -2.22 39.07
C GLN A 415 -18.32 -3.69 39.21
N GLY A 416 -17.02 -3.95 39.05
CA GLY A 416 -16.46 -5.30 39.16
C GLY A 416 -16.71 -6.20 37.96
N GLN A 417 -17.31 -5.69 36.88
CA GLN A 417 -17.60 -6.47 35.68
C GLN A 417 -16.39 -6.54 34.76
N ARG A 418 -16.23 -7.67 34.07
CA ARG A 418 -15.17 -7.89 33.08
C ARG A 418 -15.74 -8.59 31.86
N LEU A 419 -15.31 -8.14 30.69
CA LEU A 419 -15.55 -8.80 29.43
C LEU A 419 -14.63 -10.02 29.35
N ILE A 420 -15.19 -11.21 29.10
CA ILE A 420 -14.46 -12.47 28.95
C ILE A 420 -14.71 -13.00 27.55
N LEU A 421 -13.73 -12.85 26.67
CA LEU A 421 -13.87 -13.14 25.23
C LEU A 421 -14.28 -14.59 24.94
N SER A 422 -13.74 -15.56 25.68
CA SER A 422 -14.05 -16.98 25.50
C SER A 422 -15.48 -17.37 25.86
N GLN A 423 -16.24 -16.50 26.53
CA GLN A 423 -17.66 -16.68 26.83
C GLN A 423 -18.56 -16.00 25.79
N ILE A 424 -17.98 -15.12 24.97
CA ILE A 424 -18.70 -14.26 24.03
C ILE A 424 -18.53 -14.76 22.61
N ILE A 425 -17.28 -15.08 22.22
CA ILE A 425 -16.96 -15.57 20.88
C ILE A 425 -17.25 -17.08 20.85
N PRO A 426 -18.26 -17.54 20.09
CA PRO A 426 -18.56 -18.96 19.99
C PRO A 426 -17.49 -19.68 19.15
N GLU A 427 -17.49 -21.01 19.16
CA GLU A 427 -16.72 -21.79 18.19
C GLU A 427 -17.16 -21.45 16.75
N PRO A 428 -16.28 -21.52 15.74
CA PRO A 428 -16.62 -21.22 14.34
C PRO A 428 -17.42 -22.36 13.68
N THR A 429 -18.46 -22.84 14.35
CA THR A 429 -19.37 -23.85 13.84
C THR A 429 -20.31 -23.26 12.80
N VAL A 430 -20.64 -24.06 11.79
CA VAL A 430 -21.63 -23.71 10.78
C VAL A 430 -23.01 -24.10 11.33
N ASP A 431 -23.80 -23.14 11.80
CA ASP A 431 -25.23 -23.37 12.06
C ASP A 431 -26.01 -23.02 10.80
N LYS A 432 -26.72 -23.99 10.22
CA LYS A 432 -27.56 -23.81 9.02
C LYS A 432 -26.86 -23.11 7.84
N GLY A 433 -25.57 -23.37 7.63
CA GLY A 433 -24.80 -22.77 6.54
C GLY A 433 -24.29 -21.34 6.79
N ARG A 434 -24.48 -20.79 8.00
CA ARG A 434 -24.14 -19.41 8.36
C ARG A 434 -23.12 -19.39 9.51
N ARG A 435 -22.21 -18.42 9.48
CA ARG A 435 -21.15 -18.24 10.50
C ARG A 435 -21.27 -16.87 11.17
N PRO A 436 -20.93 -16.74 12.46
CA PRO A 436 -20.88 -15.45 13.12
C PRO A 436 -19.77 -14.58 12.54
N ILE A 437 -19.99 -13.26 12.55
CA ILE A 437 -18.97 -12.25 12.23
C ILE A 437 -18.62 -11.50 13.51
N VAL A 438 -17.33 -11.39 13.81
CA VAL A 438 -16.81 -10.72 15.00
C VAL A 438 -16.20 -9.38 14.61
N TYR A 439 -16.64 -8.30 15.23
CA TYR A 439 -16.09 -6.95 15.09
C TYR A 439 -15.44 -6.56 16.41
N CYS A 440 -14.19 -6.09 16.40
CA CYS A 440 -13.50 -5.71 17.63
C CYS A 440 -12.73 -4.40 17.50
N CYS A 441 -12.94 -3.49 18.45
CA CYS A 441 -12.24 -2.20 18.55
C CYS A 441 -12.13 -1.79 20.02
N GLY A 442 -10.94 -1.41 20.47
CA GLY A 442 -10.73 -0.97 21.85
C GLY A 442 -9.25 -0.86 22.20
N PRO A 443 -8.87 -0.95 23.49
CA PRO A 443 -7.47 -0.97 23.89
C PRO A 443 -6.69 -2.14 23.26
N THR A 444 -5.39 -1.95 23.00
CA THR A 444 -4.51 -2.96 22.36
C THR A 444 -4.60 -4.33 23.03
N SER A 445 -4.70 -4.38 24.36
CA SER A 445 -4.84 -5.65 25.09
C SER A 445 -6.12 -6.41 24.75
N LEU A 446 -7.25 -5.72 24.58
CA LEU A 446 -8.53 -6.31 24.19
C LEU A 446 -8.46 -6.83 22.75
N MET A 447 -7.91 -6.03 21.84
CA MET A 447 -7.83 -6.38 20.42
C MET A 447 -6.89 -7.57 20.19
N ASN A 448 -5.72 -7.58 20.84
CA ASN A 448 -4.79 -8.71 20.77
C ASN A 448 -5.41 -9.99 21.34
N ALA A 449 -6.11 -9.90 22.47
CA ALA A 449 -6.78 -11.06 23.05
C ALA A 449 -7.87 -11.61 22.11
N CYS A 450 -8.64 -10.73 21.45
CA CYS A 450 -9.65 -11.13 20.47
C CYS A 450 -9.03 -11.73 19.20
N ARG A 451 -7.91 -11.17 18.72
CA ARG A 451 -7.17 -11.68 17.55
C ARG A 451 -6.59 -13.06 17.81
N ASN A 452 -5.96 -13.26 18.97
CA ASN A 452 -5.40 -14.55 19.34
C ASN A 452 -6.51 -15.60 19.45
N LEU A 453 -7.58 -15.31 20.19
CA LEU A 453 -8.68 -16.25 20.37
C LEU A 453 -9.33 -16.65 19.04
N THR A 454 -9.65 -15.68 18.18
CA THR A 454 -10.27 -15.97 16.87
C THR A 454 -9.35 -16.76 15.94
N THR A 455 -8.04 -16.48 15.97
CA THR A 455 -7.04 -17.23 15.20
C THR A 455 -6.90 -18.67 15.71
N ASP A 456 -6.76 -18.84 17.03
CA ASP A 456 -6.58 -20.14 17.68
C ASP A 456 -7.81 -21.04 17.48
N SER A 457 -9.01 -20.45 17.49
CA SER A 457 -10.27 -21.17 17.21
C SER A 457 -10.48 -21.46 15.71
N GLY A 458 -9.67 -20.90 14.80
CA GLY A 458 -9.77 -21.16 13.36
C GLY A 458 -10.85 -20.37 12.63
N TYR A 459 -11.19 -19.16 13.10
CA TYR A 459 -12.10 -18.27 12.36
C TYR A 459 -11.50 -17.90 10.99
N PRO A 460 -12.30 -17.93 9.90
CA PRO A 460 -11.88 -17.36 8.63
C PRO A 460 -11.58 -15.87 8.79
N LYS A 461 -10.51 -15.39 8.14
CA LYS A 461 -10.13 -13.96 8.17
C LYS A 461 -11.27 -13.04 7.70
N ALA A 462 -12.10 -13.50 6.76
CA ALA A 462 -13.25 -12.74 6.26
C ALA A 462 -14.40 -12.57 7.27
N ASN A 463 -14.38 -13.30 8.39
CA ASN A 463 -15.42 -13.28 9.44
C ASN A 463 -14.98 -12.52 10.69
N VAL A 464 -13.80 -11.87 10.66
CA VAL A 464 -13.28 -11.12 11.80
C VAL A 464 -12.79 -9.76 11.31
N HIS A 465 -13.38 -8.70 11.85
CA HIS A 465 -13.06 -7.31 11.51
C HIS A 465 -12.49 -6.61 12.74
N PHE A 466 -11.36 -5.94 12.55
CA PHE A 466 -10.73 -5.15 13.60
C PHE A 466 -10.61 -3.71 13.13
N GLU A 467 -11.11 -2.80 13.95
CA GLU A 467 -10.91 -1.36 13.78
C GLU A 467 -9.98 -0.91 14.90
N GLU A 468 -8.80 -0.39 14.55
CA GLU A 468 -7.74 -0.15 15.52
C GLU A 468 -7.51 1.34 15.75
N PHE A 469 -8.24 1.91 16.72
CA PHE A 469 -8.14 3.31 17.11
C PHE A 469 -7.58 3.45 18.53
N GLY A 470 -6.26 3.63 18.63
CA GLY A 470 -5.59 4.20 19.80
C GLY A 470 -4.47 3.38 20.46
N ASP A 471 -3.64 4.13 21.18
CA ASP A 471 -2.70 3.72 22.25
C ASP A 471 -1.30 3.21 21.93
N ALA A 472 -0.82 3.33 20.69
CA ALA A 472 0.63 3.41 20.55
C ALA A 472 1.06 4.83 20.92
N THR A 473 1.74 4.97 22.06
CA THR A 473 2.35 6.21 22.54
C THR A 473 3.33 6.74 21.51
N THR A 474 2.80 7.39 20.50
CA THR A 474 3.50 8.46 19.82
C THR A 474 4.09 9.38 20.88
N GLY A 475 5.41 9.48 20.90
CA GLY A 475 6.08 10.63 21.47
C GLY A 475 6.49 10.62 22.94
N THR A 476 5.79 9.95 23.85
CA THR A 476 6.14 10.02 25.29
C THR A 476 6.95 8.82 25.81
N GLY A 477 8.10 9.13 26.37
CA GLY A 477 9.07 8.21 26.95
C GLY A 477 10.38 8.94 27.23
N ASP A 478 11.40 8.25 27.73
CA ASP A 478 12.67 8.90 28.00
C ASP A 478 13.28 9.49 26.71
N PRO A 479 13.90 10.67 26.79
CA PRO A 479 14.57 11.27 25.65
C PRO A 479 15.70 10.34 25.19
N PHE A 480 15.88 10.27 23.88
CA PHE A 480 16.90 9.40 23.29
C PHE A 480 17.50 10.04 22.05
N GLU A 481 18.72 9.64 21.74
CA GLU A 481 19.49 10.13 20.61
C GLU A 481 19.38 9.15 19.44
N VAL A 482 19.21 9.69 18.23
CA VAL A 482 19.15 8.90 17.00
C VAL A 482 20.19 9.36 16.02
N GLU A 483 21.08 8.45 15.65
CA GLU A 483 21.99 8.63 14.52
C GLU A 483 21.35 8.05 13.27
N ILE A 484 21.20 8.89 12.24
CA ILE A 484 20.65 8.50 10.95
C ILE A 484 21.82 8.02 10.09
N LYS A 485 21.94 6.71 9.91
CA LYS A 485 23.11 6.07 9.30
C LYS A 485 23.39 6.55 7.88
N SER A 486 22.34 6.89 7.13
CA SER A 486 22.45 7.33 5.74
C SER A 486 23.08 8.72 5.60
N THR A 487 22.94 9.59 6.60
CA THR A 487 23.42 10.97 6.56
C THR A 487 24.52 11.26 7.59
N GLY A 488 24.71 10.39 8.59
CA GLY A 488 25.54 10.64 9.76
C GLY A 488 24.96 11.69 10.71
N GLN A 489 23.79 12.26 10.40
CA GLN A 489 23.16 13.26 11.24
C GLN A 489 22.65 12.62 12.51
N THR A 490 22.88 13.30 13.63
CA THR A 490 22.34 12.91 14.92
C THR A 490 21.22 13.86 15.32
N VAL A 491 20.06 13.32 15.64
CA VAL A 491 18.88 14.08 16.10
C VAL A 491 18.52 13.65 17.52
N GLN A 492 18.13 14.64 18.34
CA GLN A 492 17.64 14.38 19.69
C GLN A 492 16.13 14.23 19.65
N VAL A 493 15.62 13.14 20.21
CA VAL A 493 14.18 12.88 20.30
C VAL A 493 13.71 13.21 21.71
N PRO A 494 13.12 14.39 21.95
CA PRO A 494 12.68 14.79 23.28
C PRO A 494 11.48 13.95 23.73
N ARG A 495 11.18 14.02 25.03
CA ARG A 495 10.09 13.27 25.69
C ARG A 495 8.72 13.59 25.11
N GLU A 496 8.54 14.70 24.40
CA GLU A 496 7.25 15.17 23.90
C GLU A 496 7.02 14.84 22.42
N LYS A 497 8.07 14.43 21.68
CA LYS A 497 8.00 14.18 20.23
C LYS A 497 8.26 12.72 19.88
N SER A 498 7.53 12.22 18.88
CA SER A 498 7.85 10.93 18.26
C SER A 498 9.10 11.04 17.39
N LEU A 499 9.76 9.91 17.15
CA LEU A 499 10.86 9.86 16.20
C LEU A 499 10.41 10.33 14.81
N LEU A 500 9.23 9.93 14.37
CA LEU A 500 8.62 10.39 13.11
C LEU A 500 8.54 11.92 13.02
N GLN A 501 8.10 12.59 14.10
CA GLN A 501 8.00 14.05 14.10
C GLN A 501 9.38 14.72 14.07
N VAL A 502 10.35 14.19 14.82
CA VAL A 502 11.71 14.74 14.84
C VAL A 502 12.41 14.56 13.48
N LEU A 503 12.19 13.42 12.83
CA LEU A 503 12.70 13.17 11.48
C LEU A 503 12.02 14.09 10.46
N SER A 504 10.70 14.26 10.55
CA SER A 504 9.97 15.20 9.70
C SER A 504 10.44 16.64 9.89
N ASP A 505 10.64 17.10 11.13
CA ASP A 505 11.16 18.43 11.44
C ASP A 505 12.58 18.64 10.91
N ALA A 506 13.38 17.55 10.88
CA ALA A 506 14.73 17.53 10.32
C ALA A 506 14.74 17.38 8.78
N GLY A 507 13.59 17.39 8.11
CA GLY A 507 13.47 17.37 6.64
C GLY A 507 13.42 15.97 6.02
N PHE A 508 13.25 14.91 6.80
CA PHE A 508 13.11 13.54 6.31
C PHE A 508 11.63 13.19 6.06
N GLU A 509 11.31 12.76 4.84
CA GLU A 509 9.96 12.32 4.50
C GLU A 509 9.76 10.85 4.85
N ILE A 510 9.03 10.61 5.94
CA ILE A 510 8.66 9.27 6.39
C ILE A 510 7.14 9.12 6.24
N GLU A 511 6.72 8.16 5.43
CA GLU A 511 5.30 7.93 5.22
C GLU A 511 4.63 7.55 6.53
N SER A 512 3.43 8.05 6.73
CA SER A 512 2.66 7.73 7.92
C SER A 512 1.18 7.85 7.64
N SER A 513 0.42 6.87 8.13
CA SER A 513 -1.02 6.81 7.93
C SER A 513 -1.74 6.84 9.28
N CYS A 514 -1.70 5.75 10.06
CA CYS A 514 -2.44 5.67 11.32
C CYS A 514 -1.84 6.54 12.44
N LEU A 515 -0.53 6.81 12.41
CA LEU A 515 0.24 7.44 13.50
C LEU A 515 0.11 6.76 14.86
N VAL A 516 -0.44 5.55 14.91
CA VAL A 516 -0.65 4.78 16.14
C VAL A 516 -0.08 3.37 16.01
N GLY A 517 0.89 3.15 15.10
CA GLY A 517 1.67 1.92 15.06
C GLY A 517 0.94 0.67 14.53
N ASN A 518 -0.16 0.85 13.80
CA ASN A 518 -1.04 -0.25 13.35
C ASN A 518 -0.88 -0.59 11.87
N CYS A 519 -0.65 0.42 11.04
CA CYS A 519 -0.57 0.24 9.58
C CYS A 519 0.84 -0.07 9.07
N GLY A 520 1.87 0.06 9.91
CA GLY A 520 3.26 -0.19 9.52
C GLY A 520 3.86 0.86 8.57
N THR A 521 3.08 1.84 8.11
CA THR A 521 3.56 2.86 7.15
C THR A 521 4.74 3.66 7.70
N CYS A 522 4.74 3.96 9.01
CA CYS A 522 5.82 4.72 9.68
C CYS A 522 7.09 3.90 9.99
N MET A 523 7.23 2.71 9.41
CA MET A 523 8.34 1.80 9.67
C MET A 523 9.65 2.39 9.17
N VAL A 524 10.68 2.31 10.01
CA VAL A 524 12.06 2.70 9.67
C VAL A 524 13.00 1.55 10.01
N ASP A 525 14.11 1.48 9.28
CA ASP A 525 15.18 0.54 9.57
C ASP A 525 15.75 0.81 10.98
N TYR A 526 16.23 -0.24 11.63
CA TYR A 526 16.88 -0.18 12.92
C TYR A 526 18.14 -1.04 12.90
N TYR A 527 19.30 -0.43 13.12
CA TYR A 527 20.61 -1.07 12.95
C TYR A 527 21.33 -1.39 14.25
N LYS A 528 21.24 -0.52 15.26
CA LYS A 528 22.01 -0.66 16.51
C LYS A 528 21.33 0.09 17.66
N GLY A 529 21.43 -0.44 18.88
CA GLY A 529 20.94 0.19 20.11
C GLY A 529 20.04 -0.77 20.87
N ASP A 530 19.10 -0.23 21.64
CA ASP A 530 17.94 -0.96 22.16
C ASP A 530 16.67 -0.15 21.86
N VAL A 531 15.64 -0.81 21.35
CA VAL A 531 14.34 -0.18 21.04
C VAL A 531 13.25 -0.75 21.93
N ASP A 532 12.47 0.15 22.52
CA ASP A 532 11.16 -0.12 23.10
C ASP A 532 10.12 -0.13 21.96
N HIS A 533 9.84 -1.32 21.43
CA HIS A 533 8.91 -1.50 20.31
C HIS A 533 7.47 -1.29 20.78
N LYS A 534 6.78 -0.35 20.13
CA LYS A 534 5.37 -0.02 20.38
C LYS A 534 4.58 -0.13 19.09
N GLY A 535 3.28 -0.42 19.20
CA GLY A 535 2.42 -0.73 18.06
C GLY A 535 2.42 -2.21 17.70
N VAL A 536 1.52 -2.61 16.80
CA VAL A 536 1.25 -4.02 16.44
C VAL A 536 1.59 -4.35 14.98
N ALA A 537 1.98 -3.36 14.18
CA ALA A 537 2.25 -3.57 12.76
C ALA A 537 3.51 -4.39 12.45
N LEU A 538 4.38 -4.61 13.45
CA LEU A 538 5.60 -5.40 13.30
C LEU A 538 5.46 -6.73 14.03
N ASP A 539 5.74 -7.83 13.34
CA ASP A 539 5.94 -9.14 13.97
C ASP A 539 7.30 -9.24 14.70
N GLU A 540 7.52 -10.31 15.46
CA GLU A 540 8.74 -10.50 16.26
C GLU A 540 10.02 -10.61 15.43
N GLU A 541 9.93 -11.05 14.17
CA GLU A 541 11.09 -11.12 13.29
C GLU A 541 11.44 -9.73 12.74
N GLN A 542 10.42 -8.95 12.38
CA GLN A 542 10.57 -7.58 11.92
C GLN A 542 11.11 -6.64 13.02
N LYS A 543 10.75 -6.88 14.29
CA LYS A 543 11.29 -6.10 15.42
C LYS A 543 12.81 -6.17 15.54
N LYS A 544 13.47 -7.19 14.97
CA LYS A 544 14.94 -7.30 14.99
C LYS A 544 15.66 -6.29 14.10
N GLY A 545 14.98 -5.74 13.09
CA GLY A 545 15.60 -4.86 12.08
C GLY A 545 14.79 -3.62 11.73
N TYR A 546 13.61 -3.43 12.34
CA TYR A 546 12.71 -2.33 12.05
C TYR A 546 12.06 -1.78 13.32
N MET A 547 11.75 -0.49 13.33
CA MET A 547 10.92 0.13 14.37
C MET A 547 9.84 1.02 13.77
N LEU A 548 8.73 1.19 14.47
CA LEU A 548 7.66 2.09 14.03
C LEU A 548 7.97 3.51 14.52
N SER A 549 8.53 4.36 13.67
CA SER A 549 9.00 5.71 14.03
C SER A 549 7.90 6.60 14.64
N CYS A 550 6.64 6.34 14.30
CA CYS A 550 5.53 7.05 14.88
C CYS A 550 5.39 6.81 16.38
N VAL A 551 5.76 5.63 16.89
CA VAL A 551 5.35 5.19 18.24
C VAL A 551 6.43 4.50 19.08
N SER A 552 7.39 3.81 18.46
CA SER A 552 8.49 3.11 19.13
C SER A 552 9.56 4.12 19.60
N ARG A 553 10.34 3.77 20.64
CA ARG A 553 11.40 4.65 21.19
C ARG A 553 12.73 3.93 21.37
N GLY A 554 13.83 4.66 21.30
CA GLY A 554 15.15 4.13 21.65
C GLY A 554 15.41 4.22 23.16
N LYS A 555 16.32 3.37 23.66
CA LYS A 555 16.90 3.47 25.00
C LYS A 555 18.31 4.04 24.89
N GLY A 556 18.52 5.28 25.33
CA GLY A 556 19.80 5.96 25.22
C GLY A 556 20.09 6.44 23.80
N LYS A 557 20.97 5.74 23.07
CA LYS A 557 21.32 6.07 21.67
C LYS A 557 21.03 4.88 20.76
N ILE A 558 20.32 5.14 19.66
CA ILE A 558 20.05 4.16 18.62
C ILE A 558 20.53 4.66 17.25
N VAL A 559 20.73 3.72 16.33
CA VAL A 559 21.10 3.98 14.94
C VAL A 559 19.99 3.44 14.05
N ILE A 560 19.42 4.32 13.24
CA ILE A 560 18.38 4.00 12.25
C ILE A 560 18.89 4.19 10.82
#